data_AF-Q4S5B7-F1
#
_entry.id   AF-Q4S5B7-F1
#
_cell.length_a   1.000
_cell.length_b   1.000
_cell.length_c   1.000
_cell.angle_alpha   90.00
_cell.angle_beta   90.00
_cell.angle_gamma   90.00
#
_symmetry.space_group_name_H-M   'P 1'
#
loop_
_entity.id
_entity.type
_entity.pdbx_description
1 polymer ?
#
loop_
_entity_poly.entity_id
_entity_poly.type
_entity_poly.pdbx_seq_one_letter_code
_entity_poly.pdbx_strand_id
1 'polypeptide(L)'
;MRERAWTSCFSRCLVLLLAARSSAVPAEQLRPCDETDYYYQYTECDSTGSRWRVAIPLNPGSCSDLPPPTRGTACCSSSWTPQGVYLESNRDECTVSLVYAVHLERQGSVSFTYQYPDNNIFFEFYVSLGSARSPIVV
;
A
#
# COMPACT_ATOMS: atom_id res chain seq x y z
N MET A 1 -18.15 67.90 -56.45
CA MET A 1 -18.53 69.15 -55.77
C MET A 1 -18.76 68.84 -54.29
N ARG A 2 -18.51 69.84 -53.44
CA ARG A 2 -18.72 69.94 -51.98
C ARG A 2 -20.07 69.29 -51.58
N GLU A 3 -20.30 68.73 -50.39
CA GLU A 3 -20.41 69.46 -49.12
C GLU A 3 -20.14 68.57 -47.89
N ARG A 4 -19.59 69.19 -46.83
CA ARG A 4 -19.33 68.59 -45.52
C ARG A 4 -20.57 68.80 -44.65
N ALA A 5 -21.15 67.71 -44.13
CA ALA A 5 -22.10 67.75 -43.03
C ALA A 5 -21.49 67.06 -41.80
N TRP A 6 -21.61 67.74 -40.66
CA TRP A 6 -21.15 67.34 -39.34
C TRP A 6 -21.50 65.89 -38.95
N THR A 7 -20.49 65.13 -38.55
CA THR A 7 -20.58 64.14 -37.47
C THR A 7 -19.29 64.26 -36.65
N SER A 8 -19.28 65.17 -35.68
CA SER A 8 -19.64 64.92 -34.28
C SER A 8 -18.77 63.82 -33.65
N CYS A 9 -17.94 64.30 -32.72
CA CYS A 9 -16.76 63.71 -32.11
C CYS A 9 -17.02 62.52 -31.16
N PHE A 10 -17.87 61.56 -31.54
CA PHE A 10 -18.30 60.46 -30.67
C PHE A 10 -18.10 59.08 -31.31
N SER A 11 -16.87 58.66 -31.63
CA SER A 11 -16.63 57.22 -31.86
C SER A 11 -15.14 56.85 -31.87
N ARG A 12 -14.42 57.07 -30.77
CA ARG A 12 -13.06 56.51 -30.61
C ARG A 12 -12.75 55.90 -29.24
N CYS A 13 -13.64 55.98 -28.25
CA CYS A 13 -13.46 55.30 -26.97
C CYS A 13 -14.24 53.98 -26.82
N LEU A 14 -15.27 53.73 -27.65
CA LEU A 14 -16.11 52.53 -27.52
C LEU A 14 -15.51 51.25 -28.16
N VAL A 15 -14.32 51.31 -28.77
CA VAL A 15 -13.73 50.18 -29.52
C VAL A 15 -12.66 49.42 -28.72
N LEU A 16 -12.42 49.75 -27.43
CA LEU A 16 -11.35 49.13 -26.64
C LEU A 16 -11.81 48.33 -25.40
N LEU A 17 -13.08 47.95 -25.30
CA LEU A 17 -13.59 47.17 -24.15
C LEU A 17 -14.09 45.76 -24.46
N LEU A 18 -13.90 45.23 -25.67
CA LEU A 18 -14.29 43.85 -25.97
C LEU A 18 -13.09 42.94 -26.23
N ALA A 19 -13.04 41.91 -25.39
CA ALA A 19 -12.14 40.76 -25.39
C ALA A 19 -10.72 41.02 -24.87
N ALA A 20 -10.63 41.36 -23.58
CA ALA A 20 -9.63 40.67 -22.77
C ALA A 20 -9.99 39.18 -22.82
N ARG A 21 -9.42 38.46 -23.79
CA ARG A 21 -9.45 37.01 -23.84
C ARG A 21 -8.67 36.54 -22.62
N SER A 22 -9.35 36.38 -21.50
CA SER A 22 -8.91 35.48 -20.46
C SER A 22 -8.84 34.10 -21.11
N SER A 23 -7.64 33.67 -21.49
CA SER A 23 -7.36 32.24 -21.56
C SER A 23 -7.47 31.75 -20.12
N ALA A 24 -8.71 31.50 -19.67
CA ALA A 24 -8.93 30.57 -18.59
C ALA A 24 -8.31 29.28 -19.11
N VAL A 25 -7.08 28.99 -18.64
CA VAL A 25 -6.43 27.71 -18.86
C VAL A 25 -7.46 26.70 -18.35
N PRO A 26 -7.99 25.81 -19.22
CA PRO A 26 -8.85 24.75 -18.73
C PRO A 26 -8.06 24.03 -17.65
N ALA A 27 -8.63 23.89 -16.44
CA ALA A 27 -8.06 22.98 -15.47
C ALA A 27 -7.86 21.66 -16.22
N GLU A 28 -6.61 21.24 -16.39
CA GLU A 28 -6.27 20.08 -17.20
C GLU A 28 -6.98 18.89 -16.57
N GLN A 29 -8.08 18.49 -17.19
CA GLN A 29 -8.94 17.44 -16.66
C GLN A 29 -8.22 16.14 -16.95
N LEU A 30 -7.41 15.73 -15.97
CA LEU A 30 -6.61 14.52 -16.02
C LEU A 30 -7.50 13.31 -16.31
N ARG A 31 -6.95 12.33 -17.03
CA ARG A 31 -7.66 11.06 -17.26
C ARG A 31 -7.83 10.31 -15.94
N PRO A 32 -8.90 9.52 -15.76
CA PRO A 32 -8.99 8.57 -14.66
C PRO A 32 -7.83 7.57 -14.70
N CYS A 33 -7.30 7.21 -13.54
CA CYS A 33 -6.26 6.20 -13.39
C CYS A 33 -6.83 4.80 -13.72
N ASP A 34 -6.03 4.00 -14.42
CA ASP A 34 -6.26 2.56 -14.58
C ASP A 34 -5.31 1.73 -13.72
N GLU A 35 -5.47 0.41 -13.72
CA GLU A 35 -4.71 -0.51 -12.86
C GLU A 35 -3.19 -0.48 -13.07
N THR A 36 -2.71 0.07 -14.19
CA THR A 36 -1.28 0.17 -14.50
C THR A 36 -0.65 1.50 -14.05
N ASP A 37 -1.48 2.49 -13.68
CA ASP A 37 -1.00 3.81 -13.26
C ASP A 37 -0.64 3.90 -11.77
N TYR A 38 -1.01 2.90 -10.97
CA TYR A 38 -0.81 2.90 -9.53
C TYR A 38 -0.41 1.53 -8.99
N TYR A 39 0.11 1.53 -7.76
CA TYR A 39 0.39 0.32 -6.99
C TYR A 39 -0.23 0.43 -5.61
N TYR A 40 -0.47 -0.71 -4.96
CA TYR A 40 -0.99 -0.72 -3.61
C TYR A 40 0.13 -0.72 -2.58
N GLN A 41 -0.03 0.12 -1.56
CA GLN A 41 0.70 0.02 -0.32
C GLN A 41 -0.25 -0.11 0.85
N TYR A 42 0.30 -0.48 2.00
CA TYR A 42 -0.43 -0.53 3.24
C TYR A 42 0.06 0.53 4.20
N THR A 43 -0.87 1.14 4.92
CA THR A 43 -0.52 2.05 6.02
C THR A 43 0.09 1.27 7.18
N GLU A 44 0.69 2.02 8.11
CA GLU A 44 0.98 1.50 9.43
C GLU A 44 -0.30 1.00 10.12
N CYS A 45 -0.09 0.11 11.07
CA CYS A 45 -1.13 -0.44 11.90
C CYS A 45 -1.58 0.60 12.92
N ASP A 46 -2.89 0.74 13.10
CA ASP A 46 -3.43 1.48 14.23
C ASP A 46 -3.35 0.67 15.54
N SER A 47 -3.77 1.28 16.65
CA SER A 47 -3.80 0.63 17.96
C SER A 47 -4.77 -0.56 18.05
N THR A 48 -5.64 -0.75 17.06
CA THR A 48 -6.56 -1.90 16.98
C THR A 48 -5.99 -3.03 16.11
N GLY A 49 -4.79 -2.86 15.55
CA GLY A 49 -4.21 -3.81 14.60
C GLY A 49 -4.84 -3.76 13.21
N SER A 50 -5.59 -2.70 12.91
CA SER A 50 -6.16 -2.48 11.58
C SER A 50 -5.21 -1.63 10.72
N ARG A 51 -5.23 -1.85 9.41
CA ARG A 51 -4.53 -1.01 8.44
C ARG A 51 -5.35 -0.81 7.17
N TRP A 52 -4.97 0.18 6.38
CA TRP A 52 -5.60 0.50 5.12
C TRP A 52 -4.72 0.07 3.95
N ARG A 53 -5.34 -0.42 2.89
CA ARG A 53 -4.71 -0.60 1.58
C ARG A 53 -5.02 0.64 0.75
N VAL A 54 -3.98 1.39 0.37
CA VAL A 54 -4.07 2.65 -0.37
C VAL A 54 -3.47 2.49 -1.76
N ALA A 55 -4.11 3.06 -2.78
CA ALA A 55 -3.58 3.14 -4.14
C ALA A 55 -2.67 4.37 -4.25
N ILE A 56 -1.44 4.19 -4.71
CA ILE A 56 -0.44 5.25 -4.86
C ILE A 56 -0.04 5.33 -6.33
N PRO A 57 -0.17 6.52 -6.97
CA PRO A 57 0.15 6.67 -8.37
C PRO A 57 1.66 6.50 -8.59
N LEU A 58 2.03 5.79 -9.65
CA LEU A 58 3.43 5.63 -10.05
C LEU A 58 4.06 6.97 -10.42
N ASN A 59 3.27 7.85 -11.06
CA ASN A 59 3.68 9.19 -11.47
C ASN A 59 2.69 10.22 -10.92
N PRO A 60 3.07 11.02 -9.89
CA PRO A 60 2.17 12.03 -9.32
C PRO A 60 1.69 13.03 -10.37
N GLY A 61 0.38 13.25 -10.46
CA GLY A 61 -0.23 14.20 -11.40
C GLY A 61 -0.45 13.67 -12.81
N SER A 62 -0.18 12.39 -13.10
CA SER A 62 -0.44 11.81 -14.43
C SER A 62 -1.90 11.40 -14.67
N CYS A 63 -2.66 11.15 -13.60
CA CYS A 63 -4.06 10.74 -13.67
C CYS A 63 -4.85 11.18 -12.41
N SER A 64 -6.18 11.18 -12.50
CA SER A 64 -7.14 11.46 -11.42
C SER A 64 -7.92 10.20 -11.01
N ASP A 65 -8.77 10.30 -9.99
CA ASP A 65 -9.74 9.26 -9.63
C ASP A 65 -9.13 7.90 -9.26
N LEU A 66 -8.16 7.92 -8.33
CA LEU A 66 -7.60 6.70 -7.74
C LEU A 66 -8.68 5.89 -6.99
N PRO A 67 -8.55 4.55 -6.94
CA PRO A 67 -9.41 3.73 -6.11
C PRO A 67 -9.42 4.18 -4.64
N PRO A 68 -10.59 4.17 -3.97
CA PRO A 68 -10.67 4.57 -2.57
C PRO A 68 -9.89 3.60 -1.67
N PRO A 69 -9.31 4.07 -0.55
CA PRO A 69 -8.70 3.20 0.44
C PRO A 69 -9.68 2.14 0.95
N THR A 70 -9.21 0.90 1.03
CA THR A 70 -10.01 -0.23 1.54
C THR A 70 -9.36 -0.83 2.77
N ARG A 71 -10.13 -1.54 3.59
CA ARG A 71 -9.56 -2.25 4.76
C ARG A 71 -8.53 -3.27 4.27
N GLY A 72 -7.31 -3.17 4.78
CA GLY A 72 -6.21 -4.07 4.48
C GLY A 72 -6.26 -5.35 5.31
N THR A 73 -5.23 -6.19 5.14
CA THR A 73 -5.01 -7.37 5.99
C THR A 73 -4.75 -6.94 7.44
N ALA A 74 -5.26 -7.69 8.41
CA ALA A 74 -4.99 -7.43 9.83
C ALA A 74 -3.48 -7.45 10.11
N CYS A 75 -3.05 -6.63 11.06
CA CYS A 75 -1.67 -6.58 11.50
C CYS A 75 -1.40 -7.75 12.46
N CYS A 76 -0.53 -8.65 12.02
CA CYS A 76 -0.12 -9.78 12.86
C CYS A 76 0.76 -9.27 14.00
N SER A 77 0.24 -9.37 15.22
CA SER A 77 1.01 -9.23 16.47
C SER A 77 1.37 -10.59 17.07
N SER A 78 1.21 -11.65 16.28
CA SER A 78 1.44 -13.03 16.67
C SER A 78 2.90 -13.26 17.02
N SER A 79 3.13 -13.88 18.17
CA SER A 79 4.47 -14.15 18.67
C SER A 79 4.49 -15.51 19.37
N TRP A 80 5.68 -16.11 19.46
CA TRP A 80 5.89 -17.29 20.27
C TRP A 80 6.18 -16.89 21.71
N THR A 81 5.35 -17.36 22.63
CA THR A 81 5.45 -17.03 24.05
C THR A 81 5.80 -18.26 24.89
N PRO A 82 6.69 -18.14 25.88
CA PRO A 82 7.03 -19.24 26.77
C PRO A 82 5.93 -19.49 27.81
N GLN A 83 5.49 -20.74 27.91
CA GLN A 83 4.50 -21.24 28.85
C GLN A 83 5.12 -22.25 29.83
N GLY A 84 6.26 -21.86 30.42
CA GLY A 84 7.06 -22.70 31.30
C GLY A 84 7.83 -23.76 30.52
N VAL A 85 7.20 -24.90 30.23
CA VAL A 85 7.85 -26.07 29.61
C VAL A 85 7.64 -26.19 28.09
N TYR A 86 6.83 -25.31 27.50
CA TYR A 86 6.55 -25.29 26.07
C TYR A 86 6.48 -23.85 25.56
N LEU A 87 6.53 -23.69 24.23
CA LEU A 87 6.29 -22.43 23.54
C LEU A 87 4.92 -22.51 22.86
N GLU A 88 4.12 -21.45 22.96
CA GLU A 88 2.82 -21.34 22.30
C GLU A 88 2.78 -20.08 21.43
N SER A 89 2.34 -20.24 20.19
CA SER A 89 2.01 -19.13 19.30
C SER A 89 0.55 -18.72 19.44
N ASN A 90 0.22 -17.51 19.01
CA ASN A 90 -1.17 -17.08 18.87
C ASN A 90 -1.96 -18.04 17.96
N ARG A 91 -3.28 -18.13 18.21
CA ARG A 91 -4.24 -18.91 17.42
C ARG A 91 -5.05 -18.01 16.49
N ASP A 92 -4.36 -17.14 15.79
CA ASP A 92 -4.92 -16.24 14.79
C ASP A 92 -4.53 -16.68 13.37
N GLU A 93 -5.07 -16.02 12.35
CA GLU A 93 -4.83 -16.34 10.93
C GLU A 93 -3.43 -15.91 10.45
N CYS A 94 -2.53 -15.62 11.38
CA CYS A 94 -1.24 -15.01 11.13
C CYS A 94 -0.11 -16.03 11.20
N THR A 95 0.79 -15.99 10.21
CA THR A 95 1.98 -16.84 10.19
C THR A 95 3.10 -16.20 11.02
N VAL A 96 3.59 -16.93 12.02
CA VAL A 96 4.76 -16.54 12.83
C VAL A 96 5.83 -17.63 12.82
N SER A 97 7.09 -17.24 12.65
CA SER A 97 8.23 -18.18 12.62
C SER A 97 8.99 -18.19 13.94
N LEU A 98 9.30 -19.38 14.44
CA LEU A 98 10.23 -19.59 15.54
C LEU A 98 11.54 -20.15 14.99
N VAL A 99 12.66 -19.52 15.34
CA VAL A 99 13.99 -20.01 14.97
C VAL A 99 14.72 -20.45 16.22
N TYR A 100 15.07 -21.74 16.26
CA TYR A 100 15.89 -22.31 17.32
C TYR A 100 17.24 -22.72 16.76
N ALA A 101 18.31 -22.03 17.20
CA ALA A 101 19.68 -22.29 16.78
C ALA A 101 20.38 -23.19 17.79
N VAL A 102 21.01 -24.27 17.33
CA VAL A 102 21.64 -25.28 18.17
C VAL A 102 23.07 -25.51 17.70
N HIS A 103 24.02 -25.47 18.64
CA HIS A 103 25.42 -25.82 18.37
C HIS A 103 25.72 -27.18 19.01
N LEU A 104 26.07 -28.16 18.18
CA LEU A 104 26.38 -29.51 18.64
C LEU A 104 27.90 -29.66 18.80
N GLU A 105 28.36 -29.65 20.05
CA GLU A 105 29.77 -29.91 20.41
C GLU A 105 30.22 -31.35 20.07
N ARG A 106 29.27 -32.28 19.96
CA ARG A 106 29.49 -33.69 19.62
C ARG A 106 28.35 -34.20 18.74
N GLN A 107 28.57 -35.29 18.02
CA GLN A 107 27.50 -35.95 17.25
C GLN A 107 26.30 -36.25 18.15
N GLY A 108 25.13 -35.83 17.71
CA GLY A 108 23.87 -35.95 18.42
C GLY A 108 22.71 -35.47 17.56
N SER A 109 21.51 -35.54 18.11
CA SER A 109 20.28 -35.09 17.45
C SER A 109 19.53 -34.11 18.36
N VAL A 110 18.75 -33.24 17.71
CA VAL A 110 17.79 -32.37 18.38
C VAL A 110 16.41 -32.95 18.11
N SER A 111 15.61 -33.11 19.16
CA SER A 111 14.25 -33.64 19.07
C SER A 111 13.33 -32.74 19.87
N PHE A 112 12.15 -32.47 19.32
CA PHE A 112 11.11 -31.68 19.96
C PHE A 112 9.76 -32.34 19.70
N THR A 113 8.82 -32.12 20.60
CA THR A 113 7.44 -32.56 20.43
C THR A 113 6.59 -31.35 20.10
N TYR A 114 5.73 -31.47 19.09
CA TYR A 114 4.76 -30.44 18.72
C TYR A 114 3.35 -30.99 18.94
N GLN A 115 2.39 -30.09 19.18
CA GLN A 115 0.99 -30.43 19.35
C GLN A 115 0.14 -29.44 18.55
N TYR A 116 -0.90 -29.96 17.89
CA TYR A 116 -1.91 -29.15 17.21
C TYR A 116 -3.17 -29.13 18.08
N PRO A 117 -3.55 -27.98 18.67
CA PRO A 117 -4.79 -27.91 19.42
C PRO A 117 -6.03 -27.95 18.50
N ASP A 118 -5.90 -27.48 17.25
CA ASP A 118 -6.99 -27.29 16.30
C ASP A 118 -6.57 -27.69 14.87
N ASN A 119 -7.51 -28.19 14.05
CA ASN A 119 -7.24 -28.63 12.67
C ASN A 119 -6.90 -27.49 11.68
N ASN A 120 -7.07 -26.24 12.09
CA ASN A 120 -6.81 -25.06 11.25
C ASN A 120 -5.39 -24.50 11.42
N ILE A 121 -4.60 -25.07 12.33
CA ILE A 121 -3.24 -24.62 12.62
C ILE A 121 -2.28 -25.62 11.97
N PHE A 122 -1.50 -25.14 11.00
CA PHE A 122 -0.48 -25.94 10.30
C PHE A 122 0.91 -25.41 10.66
N PHE A 123 1.81 -26.30 11.05
CA PHE A 123 3.23 -25.97 11.25
C PHE A 123 4.04 -26.49 10.07
N GLU A 124 4.94 -25.65 9.57
CA GLU A 124 5.94 -26.05 8.59
C GLU A 124 7.32 -25.96 9.24
N PHE A 125 8.04 -27.08 9.22
CA PHE A 125 9.35 -27.19 9.85
C PHE A 125 10.46 -27.11 8.80
N TYR A 126 11.40 -26.21 9.04
CA TYR A 126 12.59 -26.06 8.21
C TYR A 126 13.84 -26.28 9.04
N VAL A 127 14.78 -27.06 8.52
CA VAL A 127 16.13 -27.13 9.08
C VAL A 127 17.11 -26.46 8.13
N SER A 128 17.91 -25.56 8.69
CA SER A 128 19.03 -24.93 7.99
C SER A 128 20.33 -25.45 8.59
N LEU A 129 21.08 -26.23 7.82
CA LEU A 129 22.44 -26.65 8.17
C LEU A 129 23.39 -25.76 7.36
N GLY A 130 23.88 -24.68 7.98
CA GLY A 130 24.66 -23.67 7.27
C GLY A 130 23.81 -22.88 6.27
N SER A 131 24.27 -22.74 5.03
CA SER A 131 23.63 -21.93 3.97
C SER A 131 22.50 -22.63 3.21
N ALA A 132 22.18 -23.89 3.52
CA ALA A 132 21.14 -24.65 2.85
C ALA A 132 19.92 -24.83 3.78
N ARG A 133 18.74 -24.39 3.30
CA ARG A 133 17.45 -24.57 3.97
C ARG A 133 16.73 -25.75 3.32
N SER A 134 16.49 -26.82 4.09
CA SER A 134 15.76 -28.01 3.63
C SER A 134 14.43 -28.12 4.39
N PRO A 135 13.29 -28.33 3.70
CA PRO A 135 12.03 -28.62 4.38
C PRO A 135 12.11 -30.00 5.04
N ILE A 136 11.61 -30.10 6.27
CA ILE A 136 11.38 -31.40 6.90
C ILE A 136 9.93 -31.78 6.63
N VAL A 137 9.73 -32.80 5.81
CA VAL A 137 8.44 -33.47 5.70
C VAL A 137 8.39 -34.48 6.86
N VAL A 138 7.60 -34.18 7.89
CA VAL A 138 7.32 -35.09 9.01
C VAL A 138 6.21 -36.06 8.63
#